data_AF-A0A231GWM1-F1
#
_entry.id   AF-A0A231GWM1-F1
#
_cell.length_a   1.000
_cell.length_b   1.000
_cell.length_c   1.000
_cell.angle_alpha   90.00
_cell.angle_beta   90.00
_cell.angle_gamma   90.00
#
_symmetry.space_group_name_H-M   'P 1'
#
loop_
_entity.id
_entity.type
_entity.pdbx_description
1 polymer ?
#
loop_
_entity_poly.entity_id
_entity_poly.type
_entity_poly.pdbx_seq_one_letter_code
_entity_poly.pdbx_strand_id
1 'polypeptide(L)'
;MPEIIRLLDSEGAEFDVASIGEIEMCVALGVDPAALCYGNPIKKAAHIAAAYAAGVRRFAFDTEDDLERIAELAPGSEVECRFLASAPQSQTPFGTKFGCAPGEAVRLLVRARDLGLQVAGPYFHVGSQQLDPVAWQIGIEQAAAITEALAVKDIPVASVNIGGGLPISYADPAPELSDLGVVIAAAAARHLPEHTDLVVEPGRALVGNAGVIHAEVVNVRIAPDGRRWVYLDIGRYNGMAETENEYIAYRIATDRDGDPADEAVIAGPTCDGDDVLYQRTRVLLPTTLRAGDPVRILDTGAYTASYSSVSFNGFPPLTVHVIGAERE
;
A
#
# COMPACT_ATOMS: atom_id res chain seq x y z
N MET A 1 -5.57 12.81 -2.78
CA MET A 1 -6.53 13.54 -1.90
C MET A 1 -5.74 14.55 -1.08
N PRO A 2 -5.67 15.83 -1.52
CA PRO A 2 -4.87 16.86 -0.85
C PRO A 2 -5.18 17.08 0.63
N GLU A 3 -6.43 16.89 1.03
CA GLU A 3 -6.93 17.06 2.40
C GLU A 3 -6.26 16.07 3.36
N ILE A 4 -6.06 14.83 2.93
CA ILE A 4 -5.40 13.79 3.74
C ILE A 4 -3.91 14.09 3.88
N ILE A 5 -3.25 14.54 2.80
CA ILE A 5 -1.83 14.91 2.85
C ILE A 5 -1.62 16.07 3.84
N ARG A 6 -2.43 17.14 3.74
CA ARG A 6 -2.34 18.28 4.67
C ARG A 6 -2.61 17.89 6.12
N LEU A 7 -3.57 16.98 6.36
CA LEU A 7 -3.85 16.48 7.70
C LEU A 7 -2.62 15.73 8.26
N LEU A 8 -2.07 14.78 7.51
CA LEU A 8 -0.92 13.99 7.94
C LEU A 8 0.32 14.86 8.15
N ASP A 9 0.57 15.83 7.27
CA ASP A 9 1.66 16.81 7.41
C ASP A 9 1.50 17.63 8.70
N SER A 10 0.29 18.08 9.02
CA SER A 10 0.01 18.82 10.26
C SER A 10 0.18 17.99 11.54
N GLU A 11 0.09 16.66 11.43
CA GLU A 11 0.35 15.72 12.52
C GLU A 11 1.83 15.28 12.58
N GLY A 12 2.68 15.85 11.70
CA GLY A 12 4.12 15.57 11.67
C GLY A 12 4.49 14.25 10.98
N ALA A 13 3.63 13.74 10.10
CA ALA A 13 3.95 12.57 9.31
C ALA A 13 5.04 12.85 8.27
N GLU A 14 5.76 11.80 7.93
CA GLU A 14 6.63 11.75 6.76
C GLU A 14 5.93 10.97 5.64
N PHE A 15 6.40 11.13 4.40
CA PHE A 15 5.72 10.58 3.23
C PHE A 15 6.63 9.68 2.40
N ASP A 16 6.29 8.40 2.30
CA ASP A 16 6.76 7.53 1.24
C ASP A 16 6.11 7.96 -0.09
N VAL A 17 6.95 8.35 -1.06
CA VAL A 17 6.54 8.78 -2.39
C VAL A 17 7.15 7.87 -3.45
N ALA A 18 6.34 7.47 -4.41
CA ALA A 18 6.69 6.50 -5.45
C ALA A 18 6.95 7.15 -6.82
N SER A 19 6.69 8.44 -6.98
CA SER A 19 6.84 9.14 -8.26
C SER A 19 7.05 10.65 -8.13
N ILE A 20 7.51 11.27 -9.22
CA ILE A 20 7.57 12.74 -9.34
C ILE A 20 6.20 13.38 -9.14
N GLY A 21 5.12 12.76 -9.60
CA GLY A 21 3.77 13.32 -9.41
C GLY A 21 3.36 13.41 -7.94
N GLU A 22 3.77 12.44 -7.11
CA GLU A 22 3.51 12.48 -5.66
C GLU A 22 4.42 13.47 -4.95
N ILE A 23 5.69 13.58 -5.35
CA ILE A 23 6.60 14.62 -4.87
C ILE A 23 6.05 16.01 -5.17
N GLU A 24 5.67 16.28 -6.43
CA GLU A 24 5.09 17.54 -6.86
C GLU A 24 3.79 17.86 -6.09
N MET A 25 2.95 16.85 -5.84
CA MET A 25 1.73 17.02 -5.06
C MET A 25 2.04 17.43 -3.62
N CYS A 26 2.98 16.76 -2.95
CA CYS A 26 3.36 17.09 -1.57
C CYS A 26 3.97 18.50 -1.50
N VAL A 27 4.92 18.81 -2.38
CA VAL A 27 5.58 20.12 -2.44
C VAL A 27 4.59 21.24 -2.75
N ALA A 28 3.64 21.02 -3.67
CA ALA A 28 2.60 22.00 -3.98
C ALA A 28 1.66 22.27 -2.79
N LEU A 29 1.55 21.33 -1.85
CA LEU A 29 0.78 21.47 -0.62
C LEU A 29 1.59 22.05 0.55
N GLY A 30 2.87 22.33 0.35
CA GLY A 30 3.75 22.94 1.35
C GLY A 30 4.49 21.95 2.24
N VAL A 31 4.42 20.64 1.96
CA VAL A 31 5.19 19.62 2.67
C VAL A 31 6.68 19.86 2.42
N ASP A 32 7.48 19.85 3.48
CA ASP A 32 8.94 19.96 3.38
C ASP A 32 9.49 18.75 2.58
N PRO A 33 10.23 18.97 1.48
CA PRO A 33 10.88 17.90 0.74
C PRO A 33 11.76 16.97 1.59
N ALA A 34 12.29 17.44 2.73
CA ALA A 34 13.05 16.61 3.67
C ALA A 34 12.18 15.54 4.36
N ALA A 35 10.89 15.78 4.52
CA ALA A 35 9.92 14.81 5.04
C ALA A 35 9.52 13.73 4.02
N LEU A 36 10.03 13.80 2.78
CA LEU A 36 9.75 12.83 1.74
C LEU A 36 10.86 11.76 1.67
N CYS A 37 10.47 10.49 1.55
CA CYS A 37 11.33 9.39 1.14
C CYS A 37 10.88 8.89 -0.24
N TYR A 38 11.77 8.92 -1.24
CA TYR A 38 11.46 8.31 -2.55
C TYR A 38 11.63 6.78 -2.44
N GLY A 39 10.62 6.11 -1.88
CA GLY A 39 10.66 4.69 -1.47
C GLY A 39 10.47 3.67 -2.60
N ASN A 40 10.10 4.10 -3.82
CA ASN A 40 10.03 3.20 -4.98
C ASN A 40 11.44 2.79 -5.45
N PRO A 41 11.81 1.49 -5.40
CA PRO A 41 13.15 1.04 -5.81
C PRO A 41 13.42 1.14 -7.31
N ILE A 42 12.38 1.35 -8.14
CA ILE A 42 12.49 1.39 -9.60
C ILE A 42 12.28 2.82 -10.10
N LYS A 43 13.38 3.55 -10.30
CA LYS A 43 13.36 4.96 -10.68
C LYS A 43 14.04 5.20 -12.03
N LYS A 44 13.55 6.19 -12.78
CA LYS A 44 14.29 6.73 -13.92
C LYS A 44 15.38 7.66 -13.40
N ALA A 45 16.55 7.65 -14.05
CA ALA A 45 17.63 8.61 -13.77
C ALA A 45 17.14 10.07 -13.70
N ALA A 46 16.35 10.50 -14.70
CA ALA A 46 15.77 11.84 -14.72
C ALA A 46 14.84 12.14 -13.52
N HIS A 47 14.17 11.13 -12.97
CA HIS A 47 13.32 11.29 -11.78
C HIS A 47 14.15 11.38 -10.50
N ILE A 48 15.26 10.64 -10.39
CA ILE A 48 16.20 10.79 -9.26
C ILE A 48 16.72 12.23 -9.22
N ALA A 49 17.21 12.74 -10.36
CA ALA A 49 17.71 14.11 -10.47
C ALA A 49 16.64 15.15 -10.14
N ALA A 50 15.40 14.96 -10.63
CA ALA A 50 14.29 15.87 -10.36
C ALA A 50 13.86 15.86 -8.89
N ALA A 51 13.77 14.69 -8.26
CA ALA A 51 13.47 14.56 -6.83
C ALA A 51 14.53 15.26 -5.97
N TYR A 52 15.81 15.05 -6.29
CA TYR A 52 16.92 15.72 -5.59
C TYR A 52 16.87 17.24 -5.79
N ALA A 53 16.61 17.72 -7.00
CA ALA A 53 16.44 19.15 -7.28
C ALA A 53 15.24 19.76 -6.54
N ALA A 54 14.17 18.99 -6.31
CA ALA A 54 13.02 19.39 -5.52
C ALA A 54 13.29 19.41 -4.00
N GLY A 55 14.43 18.90 -3.54
CA GLY A 55 14.84 18.91 -2.13
C GLY A 55 14.75 17.55 -1.42
N VAL A 56 14.32 16.49 -2.11
CA VAL A 56 14.27 15.12 -1.55
C VAL A 56 15.70 14.63 -1.30
N ARG A 57 15.94 14.05 -0.12
CA ARG A 57 17.27 13.55 0.30
C ARG A 57 17.28 12.09 0.76
N ARG A 58 16.13 11.41 0.72
CA ARG A 58 15.98 10.01 1.14
C ARG A 58 15.47 9.16 -0.01
N PHE A 59 16.13 8.04 -0.28
CA PHE A 59 15.82 7.17 -1.41
C PHE A 59 15.95 5.69 -1.01
N ALA A 60 14.95 4.88 -1.36
CA ALA A 60 15.08 3.44 -1.28
C ALA A 60 15.63 2.86 -2.59
N PHE A 61 16.35 1.75 -2.52
CA PHE A 61 16.85 1.02 -3.70
C PHE A 61 16.95 -0.48 -3.41
N ASP A 62 17.02 -1.31 -4.45
CA ASP A 62 17.22 -2.76 -4.32
C ASP A 62 18.13 -3.36 -5.40
N THR A 63 18.75 -2.52 -6.22
CA THR A 63 19.70 -2.96 -7.27
C THR A 63 20.92 -2.05 -7.28
N GLU A 64 22.05 -2.60 -7.74
CA GLU A 64 23.29 -1.84 -7.90
C GLU A 64 23.15 -0.70 -8.93
N ASP A 65 22.44 -0.97 -10.03
CA ASP A 65 22.16 -0.01 -11.08
C ASP A 65 21.37 1.23 -10.59
N ASP A 66 20.44 1.05 -9.65
CA ASP A 66 19.68 2.17 -9.07
C ASP A 66 20.53 2.92 -8.03
N LEU A 67 21.30 2.18 -7.21
CA LEU A 67 22.25 2.75 -6.24
C LEU A 67 23.27 3.68 -6.91
N GLU A 68 23.91 3.23 -8.00
CA GLU A 68 24.91 4.02 -8.70
C GLU A 68 24.31 5.29 -9.31
N ARG A 69 23.06 5.22 -9.79
CA ARG A 69 22.33 6.41 -10.28
C ARG A 69 21.98 7.38 -9.16
N ILE A 70 21.61 6.89 -7.97
CA ILE A 70 21.38 7.73 -6.80
C ILE A 70 22.69 8.45 -6.42
N ALA A 71 23.81 7.73 -6.38
CA ALA A 71 25.12 8.33 -6.08
C ALA A 71 25.52 9.43 -7.08
N GLU A 72 25.24 9.23 -8.37
CA GLU A 72 25.54 10.21 -9.43
C GLU A 72 24.61 11.44 -9.37
N LEU A 73 23.30 11.21 -9.24
CA LEU A 73 22.27 12.23 -9.51
C LEU A 73 21.66 12.83 -8.25
N ALA A 74 21.87 12.21 -7.09
CA ALA A 74 21.43 12.66 -5.78
C ALA A 74 22.57 12.50 -4.75
N PRO A 75 23.76 13.10 -4.99
CA PRO A 75 24.95 12.86 -4.19
C PRO A 75 24.75 13.26 -2.72
N GLY A 76 25.34 12.47 -1.82
CA GLY A 76 25.27 12.67 -0.38
C GLY A 76 23.90 12.41 0.25
N SER A 77 22.93 11.91 -0.53
CA SER A 77 21.62 11.51 -0.01
C SER A 77 21.71 10.32 0.93
N GLU A 78 20.71 10.20 1.79
CA GLU A 78 20.48 9.04 2.63
C GLU A 78 19.76 7.95 1.83
N VAL A 79 20.19 6.71 2.01
CA VAL A 79 19.64 5.56 1.30
C VAL A 79 19.33 4.37 2.21
N GLU A 80 18.25 3.68 1.89
CA GLU A 80 17.84 2.42 2.49
C GLU A 80 17.77 1.32 1.42
N CYS A 81 18.23 0.12 1.76
CA CYS A 81 18.25 -0.99 0.81
C CYS A 81 17.10 -1.95 1.09
N ARG A 82 16.17 -2.07 0.15
CA ARG A 82 15.07 -3.02 0.24
C ARG A 82 15.57 -4.44 0.00
N PHE A 83 15.31 -5.33 0.95
CA PHE A 83 15.53 -6.76 0.77
C PHE A 83 14.20 -7.52 0.76
N LEU A 84 14.20 -8.71 0.14
CA LEU A 84 13.07 -9.60 0.15
C LEU A 84 13.10 -10.44 1.43
N ALA A 85 12.22 -10.11 2.38
CA ALA A 85 12.06 -10.88 3.60
C ALA A 85 11.41 -12.24 3.32
N SER A 86 11.81 -13.26 4.08
CA SER A 86 11.25 -14.62 3.99
C SER A 86 9.91 -14.76 4.74
N ALA A 87 9.09 -13.72 4.68
CA ALA A 87 7.83 -13.62 5.40
C ALA A 87 6.74 -14.53 4.79
N PRO A 88 5.73 -14.96 5.57
CA PRO A 88 4.53 -15.60 5.06
C PRO A 88 3.83 -14.73 3.99
N GLN A 89 3.12 -15.39 3.07
CA GLN A 89 2.36 -14.68 2.04
C GLN A 89 1.25 -13.83 2.68
N SER A 90 1.13 -12.58 2.22
CA SER A 90 0.03 -11.69 2.56
C SER A 90 -1.17 -11.92 1.63
N GLN A 91 -2.31 -11.29 1.94
CA GLN A 91 -3.51 -11.37 1.11
C GLN A 91 -3.28 -10.77 -0.29
N THR A 92 -2.48 -9.71 -0.39
CA THR A 92 -2.10 -9.08 -1.68
C THR A 92 -0.58 -9.18 -1.87
N PRO A 93 -0.07 -10.33 -2.36
CA PRO A 93 1.36 -10.60 -2.39
C PRO A 93 2.07 -9.78 -3.47
N PHE A 94 3.22 -9.20 -3.13
CA PHE A 94 4.08 -8.47 -4.08
C PHE A 94 4.99 -9.38 -4.92
N GLY A 95 5.02 -10.68 -4.61
CA GLY A 95 5.92 -11.65 -5.25
C GLY A 95 7.39 -11.26 -5.09
N THR A 96 8.18 -11.51 -6.13
CA THR A 96 9.63 -11.22 -6.16
C THR A 96 9.97 -9.97 -6.99
N LYS A 97 8.99 -9.08 -7.21
CA LYS A 97 9.19 -7.87 -8.03
C LYS A 97 10.20 -6.91 -7.41
N PHE A 98 10.24 -6.83 -6.09
CA PHE A 98 11.05 -5.90 -5.32
C PHE A 98 11.83 -6.61 -4.22
N GLY A 99 12.96 -6.02 -3.84
CA GLY A 99 13.83 -6.49 -2.78
C GLY A 99 14.92 -7.45 -3.29
N CYS A 100 16.18 -7.12 -2.99
CA CYS A 100 17.29 -8.02 -3.26
C CYS A 100 17.38 -9.14 -2.22
N ALA A 101 18.28 -10.10 -2.42
CA ALA A 101 18.56 -11.09 -1.38
C ALA A 101 19.17 -10.41 -0.13
N PRO A 102 18.92 -10.90 1.10
CA PRO A 102 19.49 -10.30 2.31
C PRO A 102 21.02 -10.16 2.30
N GLY A 103 21.74 -11.15 1.77
CA GLY A 103 23.20 -11.07 1.62
C GLY A 103 23.65 -10.03 0.57
N GLU A 104 22.82 -9.78 -0.45
CA GLU A 104 23.06 -8.71 -1.41
C GLU A 104 22.82 -7.33 -0.79
N ALA A 105 21.83 -7.19 0.10
CA ALA A 105 21.58 -5.94 0.81
C ALA A 105 22.80 -5.48 1.62
N VAL A 106 23.49 -6.40 2.30
CA VAL A 106 24.76 -6.10 2.99
C VAL A 106 25.80 -5.54 2.00
N ARG A 107 25.99 -6.21 0.86
CA ARG A 107 26.94 -5.78 -0.18
C ARG A 107 26.60 -4.38 -0.71
N LEU A 108 25.33 -4.16 -1.00
CA LEU A 108 24.80 -2.92 -1.54
C LEU A 108 24.91 -1.75 -0.57
N LEU A 109 24.62 -1.95 0.72
CA LEU A 109 24.75 -0.92 1.76
C LEU A 109 26.23 -0.55 2.02
N VAL A 110 27.15 -1.52 1.95
CA VAL A 110 28.60 -1.22 1.98
C VAL A 110 29.03 -0.38 0.78
N ARG A 111 28.51 -0.73 -0.40
CA ARG A 111 28.76 0.00 -1.64
C ARG A 111 28.18 1.41 -1.60
N ALA A 112 27.01 1.61 -1.00
CA ALA A 112 26.41 2.94 -0.82
C ALA A 112 27.36 3.87 -0.04
N ARG A 113 27.94 3.38 1.05
CA ARG A 113 28.96 4.12 1.81
C ARG A 113 30.22 4.39 0.97
N ASP A 114 30.70 3.43 0.17
CA ASP A 114 31.85 3.66 -0.74
C ASP A 114 31.59 4.74 -1.79
N LEU A 115 30.33 4.88 -2.21
CA LEU A 115 29.88 5.89 -3.17
C LEU A 115 29.63 7.26 -2.53
N GLY A 116 29.84 7.41 -1.22
CA GLY A 116 29.66 8.68 -0.50
C GLY A 116 28.21 9.00 -0.16
N LEU A 117 27.31 8.00 -0.20
CA LEU A 117 25.93 8.13 0.29
C LEU A 117 25.87 7.86 1.80
N GLN A 118 24.84 8.38 2.45
CA GLN A 118 24.56 8.11 3.86
C GLN A 118 23.71 6.84 3.97
N VAL A 119 24.10 5.90 4.81
CA VAL A 119 23.39 4.64 4.97
C VAL A 119 22.37 4.79 6.10
N ALA A 120 21.07 4.77 5.78
CA ALA A 120 20.02 4.67 6.78
C ALA A 120 19.99 3.27 7.38
N GLY A 121 19.81 2.26 6.52
CA GLY A 121 19.75 0.87 6.95
C GLY A 121 19.03 -0.08 5.97
N PRO A 122 18.72 -1.29 6.45
CA PRO A 122 17.90 -2.25 5.71
C PRO A 122 16.41 -1.89 5.75
N TYR A 123 15.74 -2.18 4.64
CA TYR A 123 14.30 -1.97 4.45
C TYR A 123 13.63 -3.29 4.00
N PHE A 124 12.45 -3.62 4.52
CA PHE A 124 11.60 -4.67 3.96
C PHE A 124 10.13 -4.30 4.02
N HIS A 125 9.30 -5.04 3.28
CA HIS A 125 7.85 -4.91 3.36
C HIS A 125 7.21 -6.30 3.36
N VAL A 126 6.30 -6.57 4.30
CA VAL A 126 5.65 -7.89 4.50
C VAL A 126 4.53 -8.24 3.49
N GLY A 127 4.39 -7.46 2.42
CA GLY A 127 3.23 -7.45 1.54
C GLY A 127 1.99 -6.74 2.12
N SER A 128 1.03 -6.41 1.27
CA SER A 128 -0.16 -5.62 1.66
C SER A 128 -1.25 -6.52 2.26
N GLN A 129 -1.97 -6.01 3.26
CA GLN A 129 -3.02 -6.75 3.98
C GLN A 129 -2.44 -8.06 4.58
N GLN A 130 -1.38 -7.90 5.37
CA GLN A 130 -0.70 -9.02 6.06
C GLN A 130 -1.43 -9.34 7.37
N LEU A 131 -1.90 -10.59 7.50
CA LEU A 131 -2.67 -11.03 8.66
C LEU A 131 -1.84 -11.82 9.68
N ASP A 132 -0.62 -12.22 9.32
CA ASP A 132 0.27 -12.98 10.21
C ASP A 132 1.30 -12.05 10.87
N PRO A 133 1.22 -11.80 12.19
CA PRO A 133 2.19 -10.97 12.92
C PRO A 133 3.63 -11.50 12.83
N VAL A 134 3.81 -12.81 12.60
CA VAL A 134 5.14 -13.45 12.47
C VAL A 134 5.91 -12.88 11.27
N ALA A 135 5.22 -12.35 10.26
CA ALA A 135 5.85 -11.73 9.09
C ALA A 135 6.82 -10.61 9.46
N TRP A 136 6.44 -9.73 10.39
CA TRP A 136 7.31 -8.65 10.86
C TRP A 136 8.45 -9.17 11.73
N GLN A 137 8.21 -10.19 12.56
CA GLN A 137 9.26 -10.80 13.38
C GLN A 137 10.41 -11.33 12.50
N ILE A 138 10.07 -12.09 11.45
CA ILE A 138 11.05 -12.64 10.50
C ILE A 138 11.80 -11.51 9.78
N GLY A 139 11.10 -10.49 9.30
CA GLY A 139 11.74 -9.36 8.63
C GLY A 139 12.69 -8.60 9.54
N ILE A 140 12.29 -8.35 10.80
CA ILE A 140 13.13 -7.68 11.80
C ILE A 140 14.36 -8.52 12.15
N GLU A 141 14.23 -9.84 12.32
CA GLU A 141 15.36 -10.73 12.56
C GLU A 141 16.36 -10.71 11.38
N GLN A 142 15.86 -10.74 10.13
CA GLN A 142 16.72 -10.63 8.96
C GLN A 142 17.39 -9.25 8.83
N ALA A 143 16.66 -8.18 9.14
CA ALA A 143 17.19 -6.82 9.17
C ALA A 143 18.29 -6.69 10.25
N ALA A 144 18.10 -7.29 11.43
CA ALA A 144 19.11 -7.32 12.48
C ALA A 144 20.41 -7.99 12.02
N ALA A 145 20.32 -9.13 11.33
CA ALA A 145 21.50 -9.80 10.77
C ALA A 145 22.24 -8.93 9.74
N ILE A 146 21.52 -8.15 8.93
CA ILE A 146 22.12 -7.17 8.02
C ILE A 146 22.81 -6.06 8.81
N THR A 147 22.14 -5.51 9.83
CA THR A 147 22.68 -4.46 10.71
C THR A 147 23.95 -4.91 11.42
N GLU A 148 24.00 -6.12 11.97
CA GLU A 148 25.19 -6.71 12.59
C GLU A 148 26.35 -6.83 11.59
N ALA A 149 26.07 -7.28 10.36
CA ALA A 149 27.10 -7.40 9.32
C ALA A 149 27.67 -6.05 8.87
N LEU A 150 26.87 -4.98 8.93
CA LEU A 150 27.30 -3.60 8.67
C LEU A 150 28.12 -3.03 9.83
N ALA A 151 27.73 -3.32 11.07
CA ALA A 151 28.46 -2.90 12.26
C ALA A 151 29.91 -3.45 12.29
N VAL A 152 30.13 -4.69 11.84
CA VAL A 152 31.48 -5.28 11.68
C VAL A 152 32.36 -4.48 10.70
N LYS A 153 31.76 -3.67 9.84
CA LYS A 153 32.43 -2.82 8.84
C LYS A 153 32.45 -1.34 9.25
N ASP A 154 32.12 -1.03 10.51
CA ASP A 154 32.01 0.32 11.05
C ASP A 154 30.99 1.20 10.28
N ILE A 155 29.93 0.59 9.74
CA ILE A 155 28.82 1.30 9.09
C ILE A 155 27.67 1.34 10.11
N PRO A 156 27.39 2.51 10.73
CA PRO A 156 26.25 2.64 11.63
C PRO A 156 24.95 2.54 10.85
N VAL A 157 23.95 1.89 11.45
CA VAL A 157 22.57 1.84 10.95
C VAL A 157 21.74 2.74 11.86
N ALA A 158 21.14 3.78 11.29
CA ALA A 158 20.32 4.72 12.03
C ALA A 158 18.90 4.16 12.24
N SER A 159 18.36 3.51 11.20
CA SER A 159 16.98 3.02 11.21
C SER A 159 16.84 1.67 10.51
N VAL A 160 15.76 0.98 10.86
CA VAL A 160 15.25 -0.17 10.09
C VAL A 160 13.84 0.18 9.62
N ASN A 161 13.66 0.20 8.30
CA ASN A 161 12.35 0.41 7.71
C ASN A 161 11.63 -0.95 7.57
N ILE A 162 10.52 -1.09 8.28
CA ILE A 162 9.70 -2.32 8.29
C ILE A 162 8.52 -2.25 7.30
N GLY A 163 8.46 -1.18 6.52
CA GLY A 163 7.48 -0.94 5.48
C GLY A 163 6.06 -0.85 5.98
N GLY A 164 5.11 -1.18 5.11
CA GLY A 164 3.69 -1.20 5.41
C GLY A 164 3.14 -2.60 5.63
N GLY A 165 1.93 -2.83 5.13
CA GLY A 165 1.24 -4.13 5.19
C GLY A 165 0.25 -4.28 6.33
N LEU A 166 0.23 -3.32 7.26
CA LEU A 166 -0.73 -3.23 8.35
C LEU A 166 -2.17 -3.36 7.80
N PRO A 167 -2.93 -4.37 8.25
CA PRO A 167 -4.21 -4.72 7.67
C PRO A 167 -5.34 -3.88 8.26
N ILE A 168 -6.51 -3.95 7.62
CA ILE A 168 -7.79 -3.57 8.21
C ILE A 168 -8.77 -4.74 8.11
N SER A 169 -9.81 -4.74 8.93
CA SER A 169 -10.90 -5.72 8.78
C SER A 169 -11.79 -5.37 7.57
N TYR A 170 -12.13 -6.38 6.78
CA TYR A 170 -13.07 -6.28 5.66
C TYR A 170 -14.28 -7.20 5.94
N ALA A 171 -14.66 -8.09 5.00
CA ALA A 171 -15.60 -9.16 5.28
C ALA A 171 -15.06 -10.12 6.35
N ASP A 172 -13.76 -10.43 6.28
CA ASP A 172 -13.04 -11.20 7.29
C ASP A 172 -12.33 -10.27 8.28
N PRO A 173 -12.26 -10.66 9.57
CA PRO A 173 -11.55 -9.89 10.58
C PRO A 173 -10.03 -9.94 10.36
N ALA A 174 -9.35 -8.84 10.68
CA ALA A 174 -7.89 -8.73 10.73
C ALA A 174 -7.41 -8.54 12.17
N PRO A 175 -6.13 -8.84 12.47
CA PRO A 175 -5.53 -8.48 13.76
C PRO A 175 -5.62 -6.97 14.03
N GLU A 176 -5.82 -6.60 15.30
CA GLU A 176 -5.81 -5.20 15.71
C GLU A 176 -4.39 -4.62 15.62
N LEU A 177 -4.29 -3.34 15.26
CA LEU A 177 -2.99 -2.66 15.12
C LEU A 177 -2.19 -2.65 16.43
N SER A 178 -2.87 -2.60 17.58
CA SER A 178 -2.22 -2.68 18.89
C SER A 178 -1.51 -4.01 19.12
N ASP A 179 -2.10 -5.12 18.67
CA ASP A 179 -1.54 -6.45 18.83
C ASP A 179 -0.31 -6.63 17.92
N LEU A 180 -0.40 -6.12 16.69
CA LEU A 180 0.75 -6.05 15.78
C LEU A 180 1.88 -5.19 16.34
N GLY A 181 1.54 -4.03 16.92
CA GLY A 181 2.50 -3.13 17.55
C GLY A 181 3.28 -3.79 18.69
N VAL A 182 2.61 -4.57 19.54
CA VAL A 182 3.27 -5.34 20.62
C VAL A 182 4.25 -6.35 20.04
N VAL A 183 3.86 -7.06 18.98
CA VAL A 183 4.71 -8.06 18.32
C VAL A 183 5.94 -7.42 17.67
N ILE A 184 5.75 -6.33 16.93
CA ILE A 184 6.81 -5.56 16.26
C ILE A 184 7.79 -5.00 17.30
N ALA A 185 7.28 -4.34 18.35
CA ALA A 185 8.12 -3.77 19.40
C ALA A 185 8.93 -4.84 20.14
N ALA A 186 8.32 -5.99 20.45
CA ALA A 186 9.02 -7.09 21.10
C ALA A 186 10.12 -7.71 20.22
N ALA A 187 9.89 -7.81 18.91
CA ALA A 187 10.90 -8.27 17.97
C ALA A 187 12.06 -7.28 17.83
N ALA A 188 11.74 -5.98 17.70
CA ALA A 188 12.75 -4.93 17.62
C ALA A 188 13.62 -4.88 18.88
N ALA A 189 13.01 -4.88 20.07
CA ALA A 189 13.74 -4.88 21.34
C ALA A 189 14.61 -6.13 21.55
N ARG A 190 14.27 -7.25 20.89
CA ARG A 190 15.03 -8.49 20.99
C ARG A 190 16.22 -8.54 20.03
N HIS A 191 16.03 -8.04 18.80
CA HIS A 191 16.96 -8.29 17.70
C HIS A 191 17.75 -7.06 17.29
N LEU A 192 17.20 -5.84 17.45
CA LEU A 192 17.85 -4.62 17.02
C LEU A 192 18.64 -3.95 18.17
N PRO A 193 19.71 -3.21 17.85
CA PRO A 193 20.39 -2.36 18.82
C PRO A 193 19.44 -1.34 19.48
N GLU A 194 19.68 -1.00 20.75
CA GLU A 194 18.78 -0.20 21.61
C GLU A 194 18.40 1.19 21.05
N HIS A 195 19.21 1.77 20.16
CA HIS A 195 19.00 3.09 19.57
C HIS A 195 18.64 3.05 18.08
N THR A 196 18.12 1.91 17.60
CA THR A 196 17.68 1.78 16.20
C THR A 196 16.25 2.28 16.05
N ASP A 197 16.06 3.31 15.23
CA ASP A 197 14.71 3.80 14.92
C ASP A 197 13.98 2.81 14.01
N LEU A 198 12.67 2.67 14.21
CA LEU A 198 11.80 1.94 13.29
C LEU A 198 11.05 2.92 12.41
N VAL A 199 11.15 2.73 11.09
CA VAL A 199 10.34 3.44 10.10
C VAL A 199 9.21 2.51 9.65
N VAL A 200 7.98 3.03 9.61
CA VAL A 200 6.78 2.29 9.19
C VAL A 200 6.09 3.09 8.09
N GLU A 201 5.62 2.41 7.05
CA GLU A 201 5.00 3.02 5.86
C GLU A 201 3.51 2.62 5.76
N PRO A 202 2.63 3.03 6.70
CA PRO A 202 1.23 2.63 6.68
C PRO A 202 0.47 3.35 5.55
N GLY A 203 -0.02 2.59 4.57
CA GLY A 203 -0.99 3.09 3.58
C GLY A 203 -2.43 2.76 3.98
N ARG A 204 -2.82 1.49 3.80
CA ARG A 204 -4.19 0.99 4.02
C ARG A 204 -4.73 1.29 5.41
N ALA A 205 -3.90 1.05 6.43
CA ALA A 205 -4.29 1.20 7.83
C ALA A 205 -4.68 2.64 8.20
N LEU A 206 -4.18 3.66 7.49
CA LEU A 206 -4.50 5.05 7.78
C LEU A 206 -5.88 5.47 7.27
N VAL A 207 -6.28 4.98 6.09
CA VAL A 207 -7.42 5.55 5.35
C VAL A 207 -8.46 4.52 4.95
N GLY A 208 -8.19 3.22 5.06
CA GLY A 208 -9.04 2.17 4.52
C GLY A 208 -10.47 2.23 5.05
N ASN A 209 -10.64 2.31 6.37
CA ASN A 209 -11.94 2.43 7.04
C ASN A 209 -12.57 3.85 6.97
N ALA A 210 -11.89 4.82 6.35
CA ALA A 210 -12.35 6.20 6.22
C ALA A 210 -13.11 6.47 4.90
N GLY A 211 -13.27 5.46 4.04
CA GLY A 211 -13.95 5.59 2.75
C GLY A 211 -15.16 4.66 2.61
N VAL A 212 -16.18 5.16 1.91
CA VAL A 212 -17.34 4.39 1.46
C VAL A 212 -17.59 4.75 0.00
N ILE A 213 -17.72 3.74 -0.85
CA ILE A 213 -18.15 3.89 -2.23
C ILE A 213 -19.66 3.77 -2.28
N HIS A 214 -20.31 4.71 -2.97
CA HIS A 214 -21.72 4.65 -3.31
C HIS A 214 -21.84 4.20 -4.77
N ALA A 215 -22.66 3.19 -5.00
CA ALA A 215 -22.91 2.57 -6.29
C ALA A 215 -24.41 2.26 -6.45
N GLU A 216 -24.82 1.90 -7.65
CA GLU A 216 -26.17 1.49 -7.99
C GLU A 216 -26.17 0.08 -8.57
N VAL A 217 -27.22 -0.70 -8.26
CA VAL A 217 -27.50 -1.93 -9.00
C VAL A 217 -27.97 -1.56 -10.41
N VAL A 218 -27.21 -1.95 -11.42
CA VAL A 218 -27.57 -1.77 -12.83
C VAL A 218 -28.54 -2.85 -13.30
N ASN A 219 -28.31 -4.11 -12.90
CA ASN A 219 -29.14 -5.23 -13.31
C ASN A 219 -29.02 -6.43 -12.35
N VAL A 220 -30.06 -7.25 -12.27
CA VAL A 220 -30.06 -8.53 -11.57
C VAL A 220 -30.66 -9.60 -12.47
N ARG A 221 -29.97 -10.75 -12.61
CA ARG A 221 -30.48 -11.86 -13.41
C ARG A 221 -30.06 -13.22 -12.86
N ILE A 222 -30.76 -14.27 -13.28
CA ILE A 222 -30.21 -15.62 -13.27
C ILE A 222 -29.48 -15.81 -14.62
N ALA A 223 -28.18 -16.05 -14.59
CA ALA A 223 -27.38 -16.23 -15.79
C ALA A 223 -27.48 -17.68 -16.31
N PRO A 224 -26.99 -17.99 -17.53
CA PRO A 224 -27.04 -19.34 -18.09
C PRO A 224 -26.32 -20.42 -17.27
N ASP A 225 -25.41 -20.03 -16.37
CA ASP A 225 -24.75 -20.92 -15.41
C ASP A 225 -25.64 -21.28 -14.20
N GLY A 226 -26.88 -20.76 -14.17
CA GLY A 226 -27.85 -20.98 -13.10
C GLY A 226 -27.62 -20.12 -11.86
N ARG A 227 -26.55 -19.32 -11.80
CA ARG A 227 -26.24 -18.46 -10.65
C ARG A 227 -26.97 -17.12 -10.78
N ARG A 228 -27.23 -16.50 -9.62
CA ARG A 228 -27.73 -15.13 -9.55
C ARG A 228 -26.56 -14.16 -9.72
N TRP A 229 -26.70 -13.22 -10.66
CA TRP A 229 -25.73 -12.16 -10.93
C TRP A 229 -26.34 -10.80 -10.60
N VAL A 230 -25.56 -9.98 -9.89
CA VAL A 230 -25.87 -8.59 -9.56
C VAL A 230 -24.79 -7.72 -10.20
N TYR A 231 -25.19 -6.88 -11.15
CA TYR A 231 -24.31 -5.96 -11.86
C TYR A 231 -24.38 -4.60 -11.19
N LEU A 232 -23.23 -4.05 -10.83
CA LEU A 232 -23.09 -2.71 -10.26
C LEU A 232 -22.59 -1.73 -11.31
N ASP A 233 -22.81 -0.44 -11.10
CA ASP A 233 -22.23 0.64 -11.92
C ASP A 233 -20.76 0.95 -11.56
N ILE A 234 -20.15 0.10 -10.74
CA ILE A 234 -18.73 0.13 -10.40
C ILE A 234 -18.10 -1.25 -10.58
N GLY A 235 -16.92 -1.28 -11.19
CA GLY A 235 -16.17 -2.48 -11.50
C GLY A 235 -14.69 -2.39 -11.13
N ARG A 236 -13.94 -3.43 -11.51
CA ARG A 236 -12.48 -3.52 -11.29
C ARG A 236 -11.73 -2.31 -11.86
N TYR A 237 -12.15 -1.86 -13.05
CA TYR A 237 -11.56 -0.71 -13.74
C TYR A 237 -11.99 0.65 -13.18
N ASN A 238 -12.99 0.68 -12.30
CA ASN A 238 -13.53 1.87 -11.65
C ASN A 238 -13.14 1.93 -10.16
N GLY A 239 -11.96 1.42 -9.81
CA GLY A 239 -11.43 1.48 -8.46
C GLY A 239 -11.70 0.25 -7.59
N MET A 240 -12.24 -0.84 -8.15
CA MET A 240 -12.33 -2.13 -7.44
C MET A 240 -11.20 -3.08 -7.86
N ALA A 241 -10.04 -2.56 -8.26
CA ALA A 241 -8.95 -3.39 -8.79
C ALA A 241 -8.45 -4.43 -7.78
N GLU A 242 -8.53 -4.16 -6.47
CA GLU A 242 -8.13 -5.12 -5.42
C GLU A 242 -9.08 -6.31 -5.25
N THR A 243 -10.22 -6.32 -5.95
CA THR A 243 -11.03 -7.55 -6.10
C THR A 243 -10.44 -8.48 -7.17
N GLU A 244 -9.32 -8.12 -7.80
CA GLU A 244 -8.52 -9.05 -8.61
C GLU A 244 -8.22 -10.31 -7.80
N ASN A 245 -8.46 -11.47 -8.42
CA ASN A 245 -8.40 -12.77 -7.76
C ASN A 245 -9.25 -12.90 -6.48
N GLU A 246 -10.11 -11.92 -6.21
CA GLU A 246 -10.91 -11.79 -5.00
C GLU A 246 -10.03 -11.63 -3.74
N TYR A 247 -8.86 -10.99 -3.86
CA TYR A 247 -7.94 -10.77 -2.74
C TYR A 247 -8.56 -9.94 -1.61
N ILE A 248 -9.32 -8.90 -1.95
CA ILE A 248 -10.06 -8.10 -0.98
C ILE A 248 -11.57 -8.36 -1.13
N ALA A 249 -12.15 -8.96 -0.10
CA ALA A 249 -13.59 -9.16 0.05
C ALA A 249 -14.21 -7.98 0.80
N TYR A 250 -14.60 -6.92 0.09
CA TYR A 250 -15.26 -5.75 0.66
C TYR A 250 -16.65 -6.09 1.21
N ARG A 251 -17.07 -5.36 2.25
CA ARG A 251 -18.43 -5.46 2.78
C ARG A 251 -19.38 -4.63 1.93
N ILE A 252 -20.52 -5.22 1.61
CA ILE A 252 -21.56 -4.58 0.82
C ILE A 252 -22.80 -4.40 1.70
N ALA A 253 -23.27 -3.16 1.81
CA ALA A 253 -24.47 -2.79 2.55
C ALA A 253 -25.52 -2.23 1.59
N THR A 254 -26.79 -2.53 1.87
CA THR A 254 -27.92 -2.10 1.04
C THR A 254 -29.06 -1.57 1.91
N ASP A 255 -30.03 -0.91 1.29
CA ASP A 255 -31.25 -0.49 2.00
C ASP A 255 -32.25 -1.64 2.19
N ARG A 256 -31.88 -2.86 1.76
CA ARG A 256 -32.69 -4.08 1.80
C ARG A 256 -32.07 -5.19 2.64
N ASP A 257 -31.08 -4.90 3.48
CA ASP A 257 -30.35 -5.94 4.24
C ASP A 257 -31.22 -6.74 5.22
N GLY A 258 -32.45 -6.28 5.51
CA GLY A 258 -33.45 -7.03 6.29
C GLY A 258 -34.27 -8.06 5.47
N ASP A 259 -34.18 -8.03 4.14
CA ASP A 259 -34.90 -8.96 3.27
C ASP A 259 -34.16 -10.32 3.19
N PRO A 260 -34.83 -11.41 2.74
CA PRO A 260 -34.15 -12.69 2.54
C PRO A 260 -32.97 -12.57 1.58
N ALA A 261 -31.80 -13.04 2.00
CA ALA A 261 -30.57 -13.00 1.22
C ALA A 261 -30.19 -14.38 0.65
N ASP A 262 -29.58 -14.38 -0.52
CA ASP A 262 -29.01 -15.58 -1.15
C ASP A 262 -27.70 -15.22 -1.86
N GLU A 263 -26.93 -16.23 -2.23
CA GLU A 263 -25.63 -16.07 -2.90
C GLU A 263 -25.77 -15.34 -4.24
N ALA A 264 -24.84 -14.43 -4.51
CA ALA A 264 -24.79 -13.69 -5.77
C ALA A 264 -23.35 -13.54 -6.27
N VAL A 265 -23.20 -13.68 -7.59
CA VAL A 265 -22.03 -13.21 -8.33
C VAL A 265 -22.16 -11.71 -8.51
N ILE A 266 -21.09 -10.96 -8.25
CA ILE A 266 -21.07 -9.50 -8.38
C ILE A 266 -20.11 -9.11 -9.50
N ALA A 267 -20.59 -8.28 -10.42
CA ALA A 267 -19.82 -7.84 -11.59
C ALA A 267 -19.99 -6.34 -11.83
N GLY A 268 -19.00 -5.75 -12.51
CA GLY A 268 -18.99 -4.34 -12.86
C GLY A 268 -19.70 -4.04 -14.19
N PRO A 269 -19.64 -2.76 -14.64
CA PRO A 269 -20.42 -2.26 -15.76
C PRO A 269 -19.72 -2.39 -17.11
N THR A 270 -18.43 -2.76 -17.15
CA THR A 270 -17.66 -2.73 -18.40
C THR A 270 -18.02 -3.90 -19.31
N CYS A 271 -17.63 -3.82 -20.59
CA CYS A 271 -17.79 -4.91 -21.53
C CYS A 271 -16.71 -5.99 -21.41
N ASP A 272 -15.77 -5.84 -20.46
CA ASP A 272 -14.71 -6.81 -20.22
C ASP A 272 -15.24 -7.96 -19.34
N GLY A 273 -15.04 -9.20 -19.78
CA GLY A 273 -15.47 -10.38 -19.05
C GLY A 273 -14.73 -10.57 -17.73
N ASP A 274 -13.57 -9.94 -17.56
CA ASP A 274 -12.79 -9.98 -16.32
C ASP A 274 -13.30 -8.99 -15.26
N ASP A 275 -14.25 -8.12 -15.61
CA ASP A 275 -14.90 -7.16 -14.71
C ASP A 275 -15.94 -7.83 -13.78
N VAL A 276 -15.45 -8.83 -13.06
CA VAL A 276 -16.18 -9.59 -12.05
C VAL A 276 -15.48 -9.39 -10.72
N LEU A 277 -16.23 -8.89 -9.73
CA LEU A 277 -15.70 -8.57 -8.41
C LEU A 277 -15.65 -9.84 -7.57
N TYR A 278 -16.74 -10.61 -7.53
CA TYR A 278 -16.86 -11.82 -6.74
C TYR A 278 -17.65 -12.89 -7.49
N GLN A 279 -17.01 -14.00 -7.81
CA GLN A 279 -17.65 -15.20 -8.38
C GLN A 279 -17.30 -16.49 -7.65
N ARG A 280 -16.25 -16.48 -6.80
CA ARG A 280 -15.82 -17.61 -5.96
C ARG A 280 -16.08 -17.34 -4.48
N THR A 281 -15.98 -16.09 -4.06
CA THR A 281 -16.27 -15.59 -2.71
C THR A 281 -17.77 -15.59 -2.52
N ARG A 282 -18.21 -16.25 -1.45
CA ARG A 282 -19.62 -16.35 -1.11
C ARG A 282 -20.12 -14.99 -0.59
N VAL A 283 -20.82 -14.24 -1.45
CA VAL A 283 -21.47 -12.99 -1.06
C VAL A 283 -22.97 -13.18 -1.00
N LEU A 284 -23.56 -12.92 0.17
CA LEU A 284 -25.01 -12.96 0.37
C LEU A 284 -25.60 -11.58 0.17
N LEU A 285 -26.52 -11.45 -0.78
CA LEU A 285 -27.22 -10.20 -1.05
C LEU A 285 -28.74 -10.41 -1.01
N PRO A 286 -29.53 -9.39 -0.63
CA PRO A 286 -30.99 -9.47 -0.65
C PRO A 286 -31.52 -9.93 -2.02
N THR A 287 -32.37 -10.95 -2.00
CA THR A 287 -33.01 -11.53 -3.20
C THR A 287 -33.94 -10.55 -3.90
N THR A 288 -34.38 -9.52 -3.18
CA THR A 288 -35.27 -8.43 -3.61
C THR A 288 -34.54 -7.27 -4.28
N LEU A 289 -33.20 -7.27 -4.34
CA LEU A 289 -32.45 -6.25 -5.08
C LEU A 289 -32.88 -6.21 -6.55
N ARG A 290 -33.01 -4.98 -7.06
CA ARG A 290 -33.40 -4.69 -8.44
C ARG A 290 -32.61 -3.50 -8.97
N ALA A 291 -32.64 -3.32 -10.29
CA ALA A 291 -32.04 -2.17 -10.95
C ALA A 291 -32.51 -0.84 -10.30
N GLY A 292 -31.59 0.09 -10.07
CA GLY A 292 -31.85 1.37 -9.41
C GLY A 292 -31.72 1.35 -7.88
N ASP A 293 -31.52 0.19 -7.24
CA ASP A 293 -31.31 0.15 -5.79
C ASP A 293 -29.89 0.64 -5.44
N PRO A 294 -29.74 1.48 -4.39
CA PRO A 294 -28.43 1.94 -3.95
C PRO A 294 -27.67 0.84 -3.21
N VAL A 295 -26.35 0.84 -3.40
CA VAL A 295 -25.40 -0.07 -2.76
C VAL A 295 -24.24 0.75 -2.18
N ARG A 296 -23.81 0.38 -0.97
CA ARG A 296 -22.64 0.96 -0.31
C ARG A 296 -21.57 -0.11 -0.17
N ILE A 297 -20.39 0.15 -0.71
CA ILE A 297 -19.22 -0.70 -0.51
C ILE A 297 -18.38 -0.04 0.58
N LEU A 298 -18.19 -0.74 1.69
CA LEU A 298 -17.56 -0.21 2.90
C LEU A 298 -16.05 -0.44 2.92
N ASP A 299 -15.34 0.35 3.72
CA ASP A 299 -13.89 0.24 3.94
C ASP A 299 -13.05 0.46 2.66
N THR A 300 -13.54 1.34 1.79
CA THR A 300 -12.99 1.57 0.45
C THR A 300 -12.11 2.83 0.36
N GLY A 301 -11.52 3.28 1.48
CA GLY A 301 -10.70 4.50 1.47
C GLY A 301 -9.27 4.30 0.95
N ALA A 302 -8.79 3.06 0.90
CA ALA A 302 -7.46 2.72 0.40
C ALA A 302 -7.55 1.98 -0.94
N TYR A 303 -6.66 2.33 -1.88
CA TYR A 303 -6.45 1.62 -3.15
C TYR A 303 -7.71 1.46 -4.02
N THR A 304 -8.61 2.45 -3.98
CA THR A 304 -9.80 2.48 -4.83
C THR A 304 -9.75 3.60 -5.85
N ALA A 305 -9.90 4.86 -5.41
CA ALA A 305 -9.79 6.02 -6.28
C ALA A 305 -8.42 6.09 -6.98
N SER A 306 -7.34 5.69 -6.29
CA SER A 306 -5.98 5.63 -6.87
C SER A 306 -5.81 4.54 -7.94
N TYR A 307 -6.64 3.49 -7.93
CA TYR A 307 -6.66 2.44 -8.95
C TYR A 307 -7.76 2.62 -10.01
N SER A 308 -8.51 3.73 -9.96
CA SER A 308 -9.47 4.03 -11.01
C SER A 308 -8.76 4.30 -12.33
N SER A 309 -9.13 3.54 -13.36
CA SER A 309 -8.59 3.76 -14.70
C SER A 309 -9.01 5.13 -15.24
N VAL A 310 -8.19 5.69 -16.12
CA VAL A 310 -8.56 6.90 -16.87
C VAL A 310 -9.48 6.49 -18.03
N SER A 311 -10.78 6.38 -17.74
CA SER A 311 -11.83 6.19 -18.76
C SER A 311 -11.77 4.89 -19.57
N PHE A 312 -11.44 3.75 -18.94
CA PHE A 312 -11.65 2.45 -19.61
C PHE A 312 -13.14 2.27 -19.97
N ASN A 313 -13.42 1.86 -21.21
CA ASN A 313 -14.78 1.80 -21.77
C ASN A 313 -15.55 3.15 -21.78
N GLY A 314 -14.87 4.27 -21.51
CA GLY A 314 -15.48 5.60 -21.42
C GLY A 314 -16.15 5.93 -20.08
N PHE A 315 -16.06 5.05 -19.08
CA PHE A 315 -16.57 5.33 -17.73
C PHE A 315 -15.61 6.25 -16.96
N PRO A 316 -16.06 7.39 -16.42
CA PRO A 316 -15.17 8.30 -15.71
C PRO A 316 -14.55 7.63 -14.46
N PRO A 317 -13.38 8.11 -14.00
CA PRO A 317 -12.82 7.69 -12.71
C PRO A 317 -13.77 8.00 -11.54
N LEU A 318 -13.57 7.31 -10.40
CA LEU A 318 -14.32 7.61 -9.18
C LEU A 318 -14.20 9.07 -8.79
N THR A 319 -15.34 9.71 -8.56
CA THR A 319 -15.37 11.04 -7.95
C THR A 319 -15.24 10.90 -6.44
N VAL A 320 -14.30 11.65 -5.86
CA VAL A 320 -14.03 11.61 -4.42
C VAL A 320 -14.58 12.85 -3.75
N HIS A 321 -15.42 12.66 -2.73
CA HIS A 321 -15.91 13.72 -1.86
C HIS A 321 -15.34 13.54 -0.47
N VAL A 322 -14.64 14.55 0.04
CA VAL A 322 -14.07 14.53 1.40
C VAL A 322 -14.99 15.31 2.34
N ILE A 323 -15.53 14.64 3.36
CA ILE A 323 -16.39 15.25 4.36
C ILE A 323 -15.53 15.77 5.52
N GLY A 324 -15.88 16.95 6.06
CA GLY A 324 -15.16 17.54 7.21
C GLY A 324 -13.84 18.23 6.85
N ALA A 325 -13.55 18.39 5.56
CA ALA A 325 -12.45 19.21 5.05
C ALA A 325 -12.73 20.73 5.12
N GLU A 326 -13.99 21.11 5.36
CA GLU A 326 -14.39 22.45 5.80
C GLU A 326 -13.98 22.63 7.27
N ARG A 327 -12.68 22.70 7.56
CA ARG A 327 -12.22 23.24 8.84
C ARG A 327 -12.30 24.77 8.75
N GLU A 328 -12.95 25.38 9.75
CA GLU A 328 -13.17 26.82 9.97
C GLU A 328 -11.95 27.70 9.64
#